data_AF-A0A7W1RS60-F1
#
_entry.id   AF-A0A7W1RS60-F1
#
_cell.length_a   1.000
_cell.length_b   1.000
_cell.length_c   1.000
_cell.angle_alpha   90.00
_cell.angle_beta   90.00
_cell.angle_gamma   90.00
#
_symmetry.space_group_name_H-M   'P 1'
#
loop_
_entity.id
_entity.type
_entity.pdbx_description
1 polymer ?
#
loop_
_entity_poly.entity_id
_entity_poly.type
_entity_poly.pdbx_seq_one_letter_code
_entity_poly.pdbx_strand_id
1 'polypeptide(L)' 'MSKQIAVRLPDEIVAFIDRLVSEGKAHSRAVVVNRALERERRRAMAARDVEILIRAGDDSDMDSLAEHVV' A
#
# COMPACT_ATOMS: atom_id res chain seq x y z
N MET A 1 0.08 -13.32 -13.87
CA MET A 1 1.35 -14.05 -13.64
C MET A 1 1.89 -13.66 -12.27
N SER A 2 2.16 -14.63 -11.38
CA SER A 2 2.85 -14.40 -10.11
C SER A 2 4.30 -14.87 -10.20
N LYS A 3 5.18 -14.27 -9.39
CA LYS A 3 6.56 -14.73 -9.21
C LYS A 3 6.74 -15.23 -7.78
N GLN A 4 7.43 -16.34 -7.59
CA GLN A 4 7.75 -16.87 -6.27
C GLN A 4 9.17 -16.44 -5.89
N ILE A 5 9.31 -16.00 -4.64
CA ILE A 5 10.60 -15.63 -4.05
C ILE A 5 10.75 -16.31 -2.68
N ALA A 6 11.99 -16.59 -2.28
CA ALA A 6 12.30 -17.01 -0.92
C ALA A 6 12.79 -15.78 -0.14
N VAL A 7 12.19 -15.51 1.03
CA VAL A 7 12.55 -14.39 1.90
C VAL A 7 12.79 -14.89 3.31
N ARG A 8 13.76 -14.28 4.00
CA ARG A 8 13.98 -14.50 5.43
C ARG A 8 13.18 -13.45 6.20
N LEU A 9 12.38 -13.90 7.16
CA LEU A 9 11.58 -13.05 8.04
C LEU A 9 11.86 -13.44 9.49
N PRO A 10 11.69 -12.52 10.46
CA PRO A 10 11.73 -12.87 11.87
C PRO A 10 10.68 -13.94 12.21
N ASP A 11 11.04 -14.87 13.10
CA ASP A 11 10.18 -16.00 13.48
C ASP A 11 8.82 -15.54 14.00
N GLU A 12 8.78 -14.45 14.77
CA GLU A 12 7.56 -13.85 15.30
C GLU A 12 6.58 -13.41 14.20
N ILE A 13 7.09 -12.92 13.08
CA ILE A 13 6.29 -12.50 11.93
C ILE A 13 5.72 -13.72 11.21
N VAL A 14 6.54 -14.77 11.03
CA VAL A 14 6.09 -16.03 10.44
C VAL A 14 5.00 -16.67 11.32
N ALA A 15 5.21 -16.71 12.63
CA ALA A 15 4.25 -17.23 13.60
C ALA A 15 2.93 -16.45 13.59
N PHE A 16 2.98 -15.11 13.43
CA PHE A 16 1.78 -14.30 13.24
C PHE A 16 1.02 -14.66 11.95
N ILE A 17 1.73 -14.79 10.82
CA ILE A 17 1.11 -15.17 9.55
C ILE A 17 0.45 -16.55 9.67
N ASP A 18 1.15 -17.50 10.30
CA ASP A 18 0.65 -18.86 10.50
C ASP A 18 -0.61 -18.91 11.33
N ARG A 19 -0.65 -18.12 12.41
CA ARG A 19 -1.84 -17.98 13.25
C ARG A 19 -3.04 -17.45 12.48
N LEU A 20 -2.85 -16.46 11.60
CA LEU A 20 -3.95 -15.95 10.78
C LEU A 20 -4.51 -16.99 9.82
N VAL A 21 -3.66 -17.86 9.28
CA VAL A 21 -4.09 -18.94 8.39
C VAL A 21 -4.78 -20.04 9.19
N SER A 22 -4.22 -20.45 10.34
CA SER A 22 -4.82 -21.51 11.17
C SER A 22 -6.16 -21.12 11.78
N GLU A 23 -6.35 -19.84 12.10
CA GLU A 23 -7.63 -19.28 12.55
C GLU A 23 -8.63 -19.06 11.40
N GLY A 24 -8.29 -19.39 10.16
CA GLY A 24 -9.15 -19.21 8.99
C GLY A 24 -9.33 -17.74 8.56
N LYS A 25 -8.58 -16.80 9.14
CA LYS A 25 -8.63 -15.37 8.81
C LYS A 25 -7.98 -15.04 7.47
N ALA A 26 -7.20 -15.97 6.91
CA ALA A 26 -6.65 -15.88 5.56
C ALA A 26 -6.53 -17.26 4.90
N HIS A 27 -6.78 -17.33 3.59
CA HIS A 27 -6.73 -18.58 2.83
C HIS A 27 -5.30 -19.11 2.58
N SER A 28 -4.27 -18.27 2.71
CA SER A 28 -2.87 -18.67 2.61
C SER A 28 -1.93 -17.61 3.18
N ARG A 29 -0.68 -18.02 3.48
CA ARG A 29 0.41 -17.09 3.87
C ARG A 29 0.61 -15.99 2.82
N ALA A 30 0.52 -16.36 1.53
CA ALA A 30 0.70 -15.43 0.42
C ALA A 30 -0.37 -14.33 0.40
N VAL A 31 -1.63 -14.64 0.76
CA VAL A 31 -2.69 -13.62 0.86
C VAL A 31 -2.39 -12.60 1.95
N VAL A 32 -1.88 -13.05 3.11
CA VAL A 32 -1.50 -12.16 4.21
C VAL A 32 -0.37 -11.23 3.77
N VAL A 33 0.70 -11.80 3.20
CA VAL A 33 1.86 -11.04 2.72
C VAL A 33 1.45 -10.06 1.62
N ASN A 34 0.65 -10.49 0.64
CA ASN A 34 0.21 -9.64 -0.45
C ASN A 34 -0.65 -8.47 0.04
N ARG A 35 -1.57 -8.70 1.00
CA ARG A 35 -2.37 -7.63 1.60
C ARG A 35 -1.49 -6.60 2.33
N ALA A 36 -0.47 -7.05 3.04
CA ALA A 36 0.48 -6.15 3.70
C ALA A 36 1.30 -5.33 2.69
N LEU A 37 1.81 -5.96 1.63
CA LEU A 37 2.57 -5.31 0.58
C LEU A 37 1.73 -4.31 -0.23
N GLU A 38 0.46 -4.62 -0.53
CA GLU A 38 -0.43 -3.70 -1.22
C GLU A 38 -0.73 -2.44 -0.41
N ARG A 39 -0.85 -2.56 0.92
CA ARG A 39 -0.97 -1.40 1.81
C ARG A 39 0.28 -0.53 1.73
N GLU A 40 1.45 -1.13 1.71
CA GLU A 40 2.71 -0.39 1.61
C GLU A 40 2.89 0.26 0.23
N ARG A 41 2.58 -0.46 -0.84
CA ARG A 41 2.60 0.06 -2.22
C ARG A 41 1.73 1.29 -2.37
N ARG A 42 0.50 1.25 -1.82
CA ARG A 42 -0.41 2.41 -1.86
C ARG A 42 0.15 3.63 -1.13
N ARG A 43 0.79 3.44 0.03
CA ARG A 43 1.47 4.55 0.73
C ARG A 43 2.61 5.14 -0.09
N ALA A 44 3.46 4.27 -0.65
CA ALA A 44 4.60 4.71 -1.44
C ALA A 44 4.18 5.48 -2.71
N MET A 45 3.08 5.07 -3.35
CA MET A 45 2.52 5.80 -4.48
C MET A 45 1.99 7.17 -4.05
N ALA A 46 1.15 7.23 -3.02
CA ALA A 46 0.61 8.51 -2.55
C ALA A 46 1.72 9.50 -2.15
N ALA A 47 2.80 9.02 -1.52
CA ALA A 47 3.94 9.86 -1.17
C ALA A 47 4.66 10.43 -2.41
N ARG A 48 4.82 9.63 -3.47
CA ARG A 48 5.40 10.10 -4.75
C ARG A 48 4.47 11.09 -5.44
N ASP A 49 3.18 10.83 -5.45
CA ASP A 49 2.19 11.70 -6.08
C ASP A 49 2.19 13.07 -5.41
N VAL A 50 2.26 13.11 -4.07
CA VAL A 50 2.43 14.36 -3.30
C VAL A 50 3.73 15.09 -3.68
N GLU A 51 4.85 14.37 -3.84
CA GLU A 51 6.11 14.99 -4.26
C GLU A 51 6.02 15.60 -5.68
N ILE A 52 5.30 14.95 -6.60
CA ILE A 52 5.02 15.48 -7.93
C ILE A 52 4.19 16.76 -7.83
N LEU A 53 3.13 16.76 -7.04
CA LEU A 53 2.27 17.94 -6.84
C LEU A 53 3.06 19.11 -6.23
N ILE A 54 3.89 18.85 -5.21
CA ILE A 54 4.76 19.88 -4.61
C ILE A 54 5.71 20.48 -5.66
N ARG A 55 6.27 19.65 -6.55
CA ARG A 55 7.17 20.12 -7.61
C ARG A 55 6.47 20.85 -8.74
N ALA A 56 5.22 20.48 -9.05
CA ALA A 56 4.43 21.14 -10.08
C ALA A 56 4.07 22.59 -9.68
N GLY A 57 3.95 22.87 -8.38
CA GLY A 57 3.53 24.17 -7.86
C GLY A 57 2.02 24.37 -7.96
N ASP A 58 1.51 25.50 -7.47
CA ASP A 58 0.09 25.84 -7.58
C ASP A 58 -0.29 26.08 -9.04
N ASP A 59 -1.44 25.53 -9.43
CA ASP A 59 -2.04 25.72 -10.74
C ASP A 59 -3.20 26.71 -10.58
N SER A 60 -2.93 27.98 -10.87
CA SER A 60 -3.88 29.08 -10.66
C SER A 60 -5.21 28.89 -11.40
N ASP A 61 -5.19 28.17 -12.52
CA ASP A 61 -6.41 27.87 -13.27
C ASP A 61 -7.25 26.82 -12.53
N MET A 62 -6.63 25.84 -11.86
CA MET A 62 -7.33 24.87 -11.00
C MET A 62 -7.82 25.49 -9.69
N ASP A 63 -7.09 26.43 -9.11
CA ASP A 63 -7.50 27.13 -7.88
C ASP A 63 -8.79 27.93 -8.10
N SER A 64 -8.92 28.59 -9.26
CA SER A 64 -10.13 29.35 -9.62
C SER A 64 -11.41 28.50 -9.70
N LEU A 65 -11.29 27.19 -9.97
CA LEU A 65 -12.43 26.28 -10.01
C LEU A 65 -12.95 25.92 -8.61
N ALA A 66 -12.08 25.89 -7.59
CA ALA A 66 -12.48 25.62 -6.22
C ALA A 66 -13.37 26.75 -5.65
N GLU A 67 -13.22 27.97 -6.15
CA GLU A 67 -14.03 29.14 -5.78
C GLU A 67 -15.50 29.05 -6.26
N HIS A 68 -15.80 28.14 -7.19
CA HIS A 68 -17.13 28.00 -7.80
C HIS A 68 -17.98 26.85 -7.21
N VAL A 69 -17.46 26.09 -6.24
CA VAL A 69 -18.22 25.05 -5.53
C VAL A 69 -18.85 25.66 -4.28
N VAL A 70 -20.09 26.16 -4.41
CA VAL A 70 -20.96 26.65 -3.33
C VAL A 70 -22.06 25.65 -3.05
#